data_AF-A0A8C6TYV7-F1
#
_entry.id   AF-A0A8C6TYV7-F1
#
_cell.length_a   1.000
_cell.length_b   1.000
_cell.length_c   1.000
_cell.angle_alpha   90.00
_cell.angle_beta   90.00
_cell.angle_gamma   90.00
#
_symmetry.space_group_name_H-M   'P 1'
#
loop_
_entity.id
_entity.type
_entity.pdbx_description
1 polymer ?
#
loop_
_entity_poly.entity_id
_entity_poly.type
_entity_poly.pdbx_seq_one_letter_code
_entity_poly.pdbx_strand_id
1 'polypeptide(L)'
;MRANLKNVDCVIEIHDQIPLSGRNPVFQETLDVRPHLLVLNKMDLADMPQKQRILKHLHRNGVQHVLFTDSRKQRDENVKKLVPKVMEILENCPRFNRDENLDYCLMVIGVPNVGKSSLINSLRRTYF
;
A
#
# COMPACT_ATOMS: atom_id res chain seq x y z
N MET A 1 14.92 -10.49 -2.37
CA MET A 1 13.50 -10.14 -2.62
C MET A 1 12.68 -11.29 -3.16
N ARG A 2 13.05 -11.94 -4.28
CA ARG A 2 12.25 -13.01 -4.91
C ARG A 2 11.89 -14.20 -4.00
N ALA A 3 12.78 -14.62 -3.09
CA ALA A 3 12.51 -15.72 -2.16
C ALA A 3 11.41 -15.40 -1.13
N ASN A 4 11.26 -14.13 -0.72
CA ASN A 4 10.26 -13.73 0.28
C ASN A 4 8.86 -13.57 -0.32
N LEU A 5 8.74 -13.34 -1.63
CA LEU A 5 7.45 -13.15 -2.32
C LEU A 5 6.58 -14.42 -2.38
N LYS A 6 7.18 -15.60 -2.17
CA LYS A 6 6.43 -16.86 -2.11
C LYS A 6 5.41 -16.88 -0.97
N ASN A 7 5.77 -16.22 0.14
CA ASN A 7 4.97 -16.22 1.36
C ASN A 7 4.15 -14.95 1.55
N VAL A 8 4.13 -14.05 0.56
CA VAL A 8 3.44 -12.76 0.64
C VAL A 8 2.12 -12.84 -0.07
N ASP A 9 1.05 -12.46 0.63
CA ASP A 9 -0.31 -12.48 0.12
C ASP A 9 -0.67 -11.15 -0.55
N CYS A 10 -0.16 -10.02 -0.05
CA CYS A 10 -0.36 -8.69 -0.64
C CYS A 10 0.86 -7.78 -0.41
N VAL A 11 1.11 -6.90 -1.38
CA VAL A 11 2.19 -5.90 -1.30
C VAL A 11 1.63 -4.50 -1.07
N ILE A 12 2.17 -3.82 -0.05
CA ILE A 12 1.88 -2.43 0.27
C ILE A 12 3.06 -1.59 -0.24
N GLU A 13 2.86 -0.85 -1.31
CA GLU A 13 3.84 0.07 -1.87
C GLU A 13 3.63 1.46 -1.25
N ILE A 14 4.64 2.00 -0.57
CA ILE A 14 4.55 3.31 0.08
C ILE A 14 5.36 4.33 -0.70
N HIS A 15 4.68 5.39 -1.12
CA HIS A 15 5.24 6.52 -1.84
C HIS A 15 4.97 7.81 -1.07
N ASP A 16 5.83 8.82 -1.22
CA ASP A 16 5.58 10.16 -0.72
C ASP A 16 5.32 11.15 -1.87
N GLN A 17 5.30 12.46 -1.57
CA GLN A 17 4.95 13.56 -2.49
C GLN A 17 5.79 13.65 -3.78
N ILE A 18 6.82 12.82 -3.96
CA ILE A 18 7.63 12.81 -5.18
C ILE A 18 6.73 12.50 -6.40
N PRO A 19 6.94 13.13 -7.57
CA PRO A 19 6.07 12.95 -8.72
C PRO A 19 5.97 11.46 -9.09
N LEU A 20 4.82 11.07 -9.64
CA LEU A 20 4.47 9.71 -10.06
C LEU A 20 5.50 9.03 -10.99
N SER A 21 6.51 9.78 -11.46
CA SER A 21 7.74 9.31 -12.10
C SER A 21 8.63 8.43 -11.22
N GLY A 22 8.40 8.37 -9.91
CA GLY A 22 9.18 7.55 -8.96
C GLY A 22 8.73 6.08 -8.83
N ARG A 23 7.68 5.63 -9.53
CA ARG A 23 7.31 4.20 -9.53
C ARG A 23 8.41 3.43 -10.24
N ASN A 24 9.15 2.64 -9.47
CA ASN A 24 10.22 1.83 -9.99
C ASN A 24 9.61 0.73 -10.90
N PRO A 25 9.94 0.69 -12.20
CA PRO A 25 9.44 -0.34 -13.13
C PRO A 25 9.73 -1.76 -12.64
N VAL A 26 10.82 -1.93 -11.90
CA VAL A 26 11.22 -3.21 -11.29
C VAL A 26 10.16 -3.73 -10.32
N PHE A 27 9.42 -2.85 -9.64
CA PHE A 27 8.30 -3.28 -8.79
C PHE A 27 7.12 -3.74 -9.63
N GLN A 28 6.79 -3.08 -10.74
CA GLN A 28 5.69 -3.51 -11.59
C GLN A 28 5.93 -4.94 -12.14
N GLU A 29 7.12 -5.20 -12.68
CA GLU A 29 7.47 -6.52 -13.23
C GLU A 29 7.54 -7.64 -12.17
N THR A 30 7.88 -7.30 -10.92
CA THR A 30 8.01 -8.28 -9.83
C THR A 30 6.68 -8.56 -9.12
N LEU A 31 5.71 -7.66 -9.26
CA LEU A 31 4.42 -7.69 -8.56
C LEU A 31 3.27 -8.26 -9.40
N ASP A 32 3.53 -8.59 -10.66
CA ASP A 32 2.51 -8.85 -11.72
C ASP A 32 1.50 -9.99 -11.43
N VAL A 33 1.66 -10.72 -10.34
CA VAL A 33 0.74 -11.82 -9.93
C VAL A 33 0.11 -11.59 -8.56
N ARG A 34 0.61 -10.63 -7.76
CA ARG A 34 0.16 -10.44 -6.38
C ARG A 34 -0.69 -9.17 -6.27
N PRO A 35 -1.77 -9.19 -5.46
CA PRO A 35 -2.50 -7.97 -5.18
C PRO A 35 -1.57 -6.91 -4.56
N HIS A 36 -1.80 -5.66 -4.96
CA HIS A 36 -0.98 -4.52 -4.59
C HIS A 36 -1.85 -3.33 -4.17
N LEU A 37 -1.49 -2.73 -3.03
CA LEU A 37 -2.07 -1.48 -2.52
C LEU A 37 -1.01 -0.37 -2.53
N LEU A 38 -1.28 0.71 -3.27
CA LEU A 38 -0.44 1.91 -3.24
C LEU A 38 -0.87 2.83 -2.11
N VAL A 39 0.04 3.13 -1.18
CA VAL A 39 -0.14 4.08 -0.10
C VAL A 39 0.64 5.36 -0.41
N LEU A 40 -0.09 6.44 -0.68
CA LEU A 40 0.47 7.78 -0.84
C LEU A 40 0.51 8.47 0.51
N ASN A 41 1.69 8.48 1.11
CA ASN A 41 1.96 9.01 2.43
C ASN A 41 2.41 10.49 2.38
N LYS A 42 2.34 11.19 3.53
CA LYS A 42 2.66 12.64 3.66
C LYS A 42 1.75 13.52 2.78
N MET A 43 0.48 13.11 2.64
CA MET A 43 -0.52 13.81 1.82
C MET A 43 -1.40 14.76 2.63
N ASP A 44 -0.86 15.28 3.74
CA ASP A 44 -1.50 16.22 4.66
C ASP A 44 -1.77 17.58 4.03
N LEU A 45 -0.92 18.01 3.11
CA LEU A 45 -1.03 19.28 2.39
C LEU A 45 -1.75 19.15 1.04
N ALA A 46 -2.21 17.96 0.67
CA ALA A 46 -2.84 17.73 -0.63
C ALA A 46 -4.36 17.94 -0.56
N ASP A 47 -4.85 18.93 -1.31
CA ASP A 47 -6.26 19.24 -1.41
C ASP A 47 -7.05 18.15 -2.16
N MET A 48 -8.37 18.12 -1.96
CA MET A 48 -9.27 17.17 -2.61
C MET A 48 -9.16 17.17 -4.16
N PRO A 49 -9.07 18.32 -4.86
CA PRO A 49 -8.88 18.33 -6.31
C PRO A 49 -7.56 17.68 -6.75
N GLN A 50 -6.48 17.88 -5.98
CA GLN A 50 -5.18 17.29 -6.26
C GLN A 50 -5.23 15.76 -6.08
N LYS A 51 -5.85 15.28 -5.00
CA LYS A 51 -6.05 13.84 -4.76
C LYS A 51 -6.83 13.18 -5.90
N GLN A 52 -7.91 13.81 -6.36
CA GLN A 52 -8.69 13.29 -7.49
C GLN A 52 -7.89 13.26 -8.80
N ARG A 53 -7.08 14.29 -9.07
CA ARG A 53 -6.20 14.32 -10.24
C ARG A 53 -5.19 13.17 -10.21
N ILE A 54 -4.58 12.92 -9.05
CA ILE A 54 -3.63 11.84 -8.84
C ILE A 54 -4.31 10.48 -9.04
N LEU A 55 -5.49 10.27 -8.44
CA LEU A 55 -6.28 9.04 -8.63
C LEU A 55 -6.59 8.78 -10.10
N LYS A 56 -7.09 9.80 -10.83
CA LYS A 56 -7.38 9.67 -12.26
C LYS A 56 -6.15 9.29 -13.08
N HIS A 57 -4.99 9.85 -12.75
CA HIS A 57 -3.73 9.50 -13.42
C HIS A 57 -3.30 8.06 -13.10
N LEU A 58 -3.35 7.67 -11.82
CA LEU A 58 -3.00 6.31 -11.37
C LEU A 58 -3.91 5.24 -11.98
N HIS A 59 -5.22 5.49 -12.04
CA HIS A 59 -6.19 4.59 -12.65
C HIS A 59 -5.91 4.40 -14.16
N ARG A 60 -5.52 5.46 -14.87
CA ARG A 60 -5.12 5.37 -16.29
C ARG A 60 -3.86 4.53 -16.48
N ASN A 61 -2.99 4.47 -15.49
CA ASN A 61 -1.77 3.64 -15.48
C ASN A 61 -2.01 2.24 -14.87
N GLY A 62 -3.27 1.80 -14.75
CA GLY A 62 -3.61 0.45 -14.26
C GLY A 62 -3.56 0.27 -12.74
N VAL A 63 -3.34 1.33 -11.95
CA VAL A 63 -3.31 1.25 -10.48
C VAL A 63 -4.72 1.47 -9.94
N GLN A 64 -5.36 0.40 -9.47
CA GLN A 64 -6.74 0.46 -8.99
C GLN A 64 -6.86 0.74 -7.49
N HIS A 65 -5.92 0.26 -6.68
CA HIS A 65 -5.98 0.38 -5.23
C HIS A 65 -5.01 1.43 -4.72
N VAL A 66 -5.55 2.56 -4.26
CA VAL A 66 -4.79 3.69 -3.75
C VAL A 66 -5.38 4.16 -2.42
N LEU A 67 -4.53 4.38 -1.44
CA LEU A 67 -4.89 4.93 -0.13
C LEU A 67 -4.01 6.15 0.17
N PHE A 68 -4.62 7.24 0.61
CA PHE A 68 -3.90 8.44 1.06
C PHE A 68 -3.74 8.39 2.57
N THR A 69 -2.53 8.57 3.08
CA THR A 69 -2.22 8.56 4.52
C THR A 69 -1.30 9.71 4.92
N ASP A 70 -1.26 9.95 6.22
CA ASP A 70 -0.25 10.75 6.90
C ASP A 70 0.22 10.04 8.16
N SER A 71 1.25 9.22 8.00
CA SER A 71 1.84 8.44 9.10
C SER A 71 2.54 9.28 10.17
N ARG A 72 2.65 10.61 10.01
CA ARG A 72 3.21 11.52 11.03
C ARG A 72 2.18 11.89 12.09
N LYS A 73 0.89 11.87 11.73
CA LYS A 73 -0.19 12.08 12.69
C LYS A 73 -0.33 10.84 13.57
N GLN A 74 -0.21 11.02 14.88
CA GLN A 74 -0.30 9.92 15.84
C GLN A 74 -1.64 9.15 15.77
N ARG A 75 -2.70 9.80 15.28
CA ARG A 75 -4.02 9.22 15.05
C ARG A 75 -4.52 9.58 13.65
N ASP A 76 -3.82 9.11 12.61
CA ASP A 76 -4.39 9.20 11.27
C ASP A 76 -5.53 8.19 11.10
N GLU A 77 -6.75 8.70 10.95
CA GLU A 77 -7.94 7.89 10.66
C GLU A 77 -7.80 7.10 9.36
N ASN A 78 -6.97 7.56 8.42
CA ASN A 78 -6.77 6.86 7.16
C ASN A 78 -5.86 5.63 7.32
N VAL A 79 -4.99 5.59 8.33
CA VAL A 79 -4.23 4.36 8.66
C VAL A 79 -5.18 3.24 9.09
N LYS A 80 -6.29 3.56 9.78
CA LYS A 80 -7.33 2.58 10.12
C LYS A 80 -8.03 1.99 8.90
N LYS A 81 -8.04 2.71 7.77
CA LYS A 81 -8.63 2.24 6.51
C LYS A 81 -7.71 1.27 5.76
N LEU A 82 -6.42 1.19 6.14
CA LEU A 82 -5.47 0.31 5.50
C LEU A 82 -5.86 -1.17 5.65
N VAL A 83 -6.15 -1.62 6.87
CA VAL A 83 -6.49 -3.03 7.12
C VAL A 83 -7.78 -3.43 6.38
N PRO A 84 -8.90 -2.69 6.49
CA PRO A 84 -10.11 -2.98 5.70
C PRO A 84 -9.85 -3.02 4.20
N LYS A 85 -9.06 -2.09 3.67
CA LYS A 85 -8.76 -2.04 2.22
C LYS A 85 -7.91 -3.23 1.78
N VAL A 86 -6.93 -3.64 2.58
CA VAL A 86 -6.13 -4.83 2.30
C VAL A 86 -6.98 -6.08 2.33
N MET A 87 -7.90 -6.20 3.30
CA MET A 87 -8.84 -7.32 3.38
C MET A 87 -9.76 -7.38 2.15
N GLU A 88 -10.34 -6.24 1.75
CA GLU A 88 -11.16 -6.15 0.53
C GLU A 88 -10.39 -6.63 -0.72
N ILE A 89 -9.11 -6.25 -0.85
CA ILE A 89 -8.28 -6.68 -1.98
C ILE A 89 -8.01 -8.19 -1.92
N LEU A 90 -7.74 -8.71 -0.73
CA LEU A 90 -7.43 -10.12 -0.52
C LEU A 90 -8.65 -11.03 -0.70
N GLU A 91 -9.85 -10.59 -0.30
CA GLU A 91 -11.10 -11.33 -0.52
C GLU A 91 -11.44 -11.46 -2.01
N ASN A 92 -11.04 -10.48 -2.82
CA ASN A 92 -11.22 -10.49 -4.27
C ASN A 92 -10.10 -11.23 -5.02
N CYS A 93 -9.07 -11.74 -4.33
CA CYS A 93 -7.95 -12.46 -4.93
C CYS A 93 -7.88 -13.89 -4.38
N PRO A 94 -7.84 -14.93 -5.23
CA PRO A 94 -7.74 -16.30 -4.74
C PRO A 94 -6.44 -16.50 -3.94
N ARG A 95 -6.55 -17.10 -2.75
CA ARG A 95 -5.40 -17.51 -1.94
C ARG A 95 -4.69 -18.67 -2.63
N PHE A 96 -3.62 -18.37 -3.36
CA PHE A 96 -2.76 -19.42 -3.90
C PHE A 96 -2.08 -20.19 -2.76
N ASN A 97 -2.47 -21.46 -2.59
CA ASN A 97 -1.73 -22.47 -1.81
C ASN A 97 -1.70 -22.30 -0.28
N ARG A 98 -2.69 -21.62 0.32
CA ARG A 98 -2.74 -21.31 1.77
C ARG A 98 -4.14 -21.32 2.41
N ASP A 99 -5.10 -22.08 1.87
CA ASP A 99 -6.48 -22.08 2.40
C ASP A 99 -6.58 -22.43 3.89
N GLU A 100 -5.65 -23.23 4.43
CA GLU A 100 -5.63 -23.62 5.85
C GLU A 100 -4.96 -22.59 6.78
N ASN A 101 -4.20 -21.62 6.26
CA ASN A 101 -3.55 -20.59 7.08
C ASN A 101 -4.49 -19.40 7.27
N LEU A 102 -4.90 -19.12 8.51
CA LEU A 102 -5.77 -17.97 8.81
C LEU A 102 -5.03 -16.64 8.68
N ASP A 103 -3.71 -16.64 8.89
CA ASP A 103 -2.89 -15.43 8.89
C ASP A 103 -2.55 -14.95 7.47
N TYR A 104 -2.57 -13.62 7.28
CA TYR A 104 -2.09 -12.96 6.07
C TYR A 104 -0.70 -12.36 6.26
N CYS A 105 0.17 -12.55 5.28
CA CYS A 105 1.50 -11.95 5.24
C CYS A 105 1.54 -10.80 4.24
N LEU A 106 1.85 -9.61 4.75
CA LEU A 106 1.93 -8.38 3.95
C LEU A 106 3.39 -7.96 3.80
N MET A 107 3.79 -7.54 2.60
CA MET A 107 5.12 -6.98 2.36
C MET A 107 5.02 -5.47 2.14
N VAL A 108 5.75 -4.70 2.96
CA VAL A 108 5.82 -3.25 2.82
C VAL A 108 7.06 -2.85 2.04
N ILE A 109 6.89 -2.19 0.89
CA ILE A 109 7.97 -1.72 0.02
C ILE A 109 7.90 -0.20 -0.20
N GLY A 110 8.97 0.37 -0.75
CA GLY A 110 9.05 1.79 -1.08
C GLY A 110 10.47 2.33 -0.90
N VAL A 111 10.77 3.46 -1.54
CA VAL A 111 12.10 4.09 -1.49
C VAL A 111 12.45 4.54 -0.05
N PRO A 112 13.73 4.79 0.27
CA PRO A 112 14.12 5.27 1.61
C PRO A 112 13.31 6.50 2.05
N ASN A 113 13.02 6.62 3.35
CA ASN A 113 12.38 7.79 3.98
C ASN A 113 10.94 8.15 3.55
N VAL A 114 10.24 7.30 2.80
CA VAL A 114 8.79 7.48 2.47
C VAL A 114 7.84 7.28 3.66
N GLY A 115 8.33 6.75 4.79
CA GLY A 115 7.54 6.54 6.01
C GLY A 115 7.08 5.10 6.27
N LYS A 116 7.77 4.10 5.71
CA LYS A 116 7.47 2.65 5.94
C LYS A 116 7.39 2.29 7.43
N SER A 117 8.43 2.61 8.20
CA SER A 117 8.47 2.30 9.63
C SER A 117 7.41 3.08 10.41
N SER A 118 7.13 4.33 10.02
CA SER A 118 6.08 5.14 10.63
C SER A 118 4.70 4.53 10.45
N LEU A 119 4.40 4.01 9.24
CA LEU A 119 3.15 3.32 8.97
C LEU A 119 3.00 2.05 9.81
N ILE A 120 4.03 1.20 9.83
CA ILE A 120 4.03 -0.04 10.63
C ILE A 120 3.82 0.26 12.12
N ASN A 121 4.53 1.26 12.65
CA ASN A 121 4.37 1.68 14.05
C ASN A 121 2.99 2.27 14.33
N SER A 122 2.40 2.96 13.36
CA SER A 122 1.03 3.49 13.49
C SER A 122 -0.01 2.38 13.51
N LEU A 123 0.15 1.34 12.67
CA LEU A 123 -0.70 0.16 12.69
C LEU A 123 -0.58 -0.58 14.03
N ARG A 124 0.66 -0.75 14.52
CA ARG A 124 0.89 -1.37 15.83
C ARG A 124 0.12 -0.66 16.93
N ARG A 125 0.21 0.67 17.05
CA ARG A 125 -0.52 1.45 18.07
C ARG A 125 -2.04 1.46 17.91
N THR A 126 -2.55 1.15 16.73
CA THR A 126 -3.99 1.21 16.42
C THR A 126 -4.69 -0.09 16.79
N TYR A 127 -4.00 -1.22 16.60
CA TYR A 127 -4.57 -2.56 16.74
C TYR A 127 -3.94 -3.38 17.89
N PHE A 128 -2.86 -2.90 18.51
CA PHE A 128 -2.21 -3.46 19.70
C PHE A 128 -1.97 -2.38 20.74
#